data_AF-A0A2I1C5C8-F1
#
_entry.id   AF-A0A2I1C5C8-F1
#
_cell.length_a   1.000
_cell.length_b   1.000
_cell.length_c   1.000
_cell.angle_alpha   90.00
_cell.angle_beta   90.00
_cell.angle_gamma   90.00
#
_symmetry.space_group_name_H-M   'P 1'
#
loop_
_entity.id
_entity.type
_entity.pdbx_description
1 polymer ?
#
loop_
_entity_poly.entity_id
_entity_poly.type
_entity_poly.pdbx_seq_one_letter_code
_entity_poly.pdbx_strand_id
1 'polypeptide(L)'
;MPAERVNEVSAAKPSDDNATSNQTQSDAAPAEPAASEESQQKTSSEKSESKEDDAAAKARQRQERFKALQARAKNAAERNLKETAAETQRLATDPALLSSLSRKHAFASHNLLKADTEAAGEDFERKRAWDWTVDESEKWDRRMEKKQRHRDDVAFQDYTQDARKVYKRQLRQMQPDMEAYEREKLAAIEKAAANGDLEIVETNDGEMIAVDKNGTFYSTADTVGFTENKPDRAGVDKLVADLRKAEEVRLKKRRERRGDEEPDVTYINEKNKQFNQKLARFYNKYTTEIRDSFERGTMI
;
A
#
# COMPACT_ATOMS: atom_id res chain seq x y z
N MET A 1 -33.84 -31.50 22.49
CA MET A 1 -34.29 -30.97 21.19
C MET A 1 -33.10 -30.29 20.52
N PRO A 2 -32.21 -31.02 19.85
CA PRO A 2 -31.14 -30.41 19.05
C PRO A 2 -31.65 -30.13 17.64
N ALA A 3 -31.60 -28.88 17.20
CA ALA A 3 -31.96 -28.49 15.84
C ALA A 3 -30.72 -28.55 14.94
N GLU A 4 -30.86 -29.33 13.88
CA GLU A 4 -29.94 -29.50 12.75
C GLU A 4 -29.60 -28.15 12.10
N ARG A 5 -28.31 -27.97 11.77
CA ARG A 5 -27.92 -27.12 10.64
C ARG A 5 -26.96 -27.91 9.75
N VAL A 6 -27.56 -28.39 8.68
CA VAL A 6 -26.92 -28.85 7.46
C VAL A 6 -26.21 -27.65 6.82
N ASN A 7 -24.95 -27.82 6.42
CA ASN A 7 -24.38 -27.06 5.32
C ASN A 7 -23.36 -27.95 4.60
N GLU A 8 -23.75 -28.34 3.39
CA GLU A 8 -22.99 -29.20 2.50
C GLU A 8 -22.11 -28.38 1.54
N VAL A 9 -21.13 -29.08 1.00
CA VAL A 9 -19.90 -28.67 0.33
C VAL A 9 -20.11 -28.29 -1.15
N SER A 10 -19.31 -27.34 -1.65
CA SER A 10 -18.75 -27.36 -3.04
C SER A 10 -17.69 -26.24 -3.16
N ALA A 11 -16.38 -26.50 -3.10
CA ALA A 11 -15.49 -27.06 -4.14
C ALA A 11 -15.25 -26.12 -5.35
N ALA A 12 -14.08 -25.46 -5.40
CA ALA A 12 -13.34 -25.13 -6.62
C ALA A 12 -11.91 -24.61 -6.33
N LYS A 13 -10.93 -25.20 -7.02
CA LYS A 13 -9.53 -24.82 -7.32
C LYS A 13 -9.34 -25.20 -8.82
N PRO A 14 -8.25 -24.88 -9.54
CA PRO A 14 -7.06 -24.02 -9.29
C PRO A 14 -6.68 -23.15 -10.54
N SER A 15 -5.41 -22.74 -10.65
CA SER A 15 -4.65 -22.06 -11.75
C SER A 15 -4.61 -20.52 -11.70
N ASP A 16 -3.52 -19.82 -12.00
CA ASP A 16 -2.10 -20.11 -12.26
C ASP A 16 -1.31 -18.78 -12.15
N ASP A 17 -0.02 -18.90 -11.83
CA ASP A 17 1.12 -18.05 -12.24
C ASP A 17 0.98 -16.52 -12.33
N ASN A 18 1.79 -15.78 -11.57
CA ASN A 18 3.04 -15.19 -12.11
C ASN A 18 3.87 -14.54 -11.00
N ALA A 19 5.09 -15.03 -10.80
CA ALA A 19 6.07 -14.50 -9.88
C ALA A 19 6.96 -13.49 -10.62
N THR A 20 6.91 -12.22 -10.22
CA THR A 20 7.81 -11.19 -10.76
C THR A 20 9.19 -11.32 -10.12
N SER A 21 10.12 -11.89 -10.88
CA SER A 21 11.56 -11.88 -10.62
C SER A 21 12.13 -10.48 -10.82
N ASN A 22 12.81 -9.95 -9.80
CA ASN A 22 13.56 -8.71 -9.87
C ASN A 22 15.05 -9.07 -10.04
N GLN A 23 15.63 -8.85 -11.23
CA GLN A 23 17.06 -9.00 -11.48
C GLN A 23 17.70 -7.63 -11.71
N THR A 24 18.60 -7.27 -10.79
CA THR A 24 19.57 -6.18 -10.95
C THR A 24 20.78 -6.74 -11.69
N GLN A 25 21.13 -6.10 -12.81
CA GLN A 25 22.33 -6.37 -13.61
C GLN A 25 23.54 -5.66 -13.01
N SER A 26 24.64 -6.39 -12.83
CA SER A 26 25.99 -5.84 -12.77
C SER A 26 27.02 -6.88 -13.22
N ASP A 27 27.87 -6.45 -14.15
CA ASP A 27 29.18 -6.95 -14.56
C ASP A 27 29.36 -8.22 -15.40
N ALA A 28 29.62 -7.96 -16.69
CA ALA A 28 30.93 -8.06 -17.35
C ALA A 28 31.70 -9.40 -17.42
N ALA A 29 31.87 -9.80 -18.69
CA ALA A 29 33.04 -10.45 -19.31
C ALA A 29 33.10 -12.00 -19.37
N PRO A 30 33.68 -12.56 -20.45
CA PRO A 30 33.10 -13.71 -21.15
C PRO A 30 34.04 -14.92 -21.28
N ALA A 31 33.51 -15.95 -21.96
CA ALA A 31 34.19 -16.98 -22.76
C ALA A 31 34.36 -18.38 -22.11
N GLU A 32 33.51 -19.29 -22.58
CA GLU A 32 33.70 -20.74 -22.62
C GLU A 32 34.93 -21.12 -23.47
N PRO A 33 35.52 -22.31 -23.22
CA PRO A 33 36.12 -23.09 -24.29
C PRO A 33 35.31 -24.35 -24.55
N ALA A 34 34.90 -24.47 -25.80
CA ALA A 34 34.31 -25.63 -26.43
C ALA A 34 35.25 -26.85 -26.40
N ALA A 35 34.62 -28.02 -26.31
CA ALA A 35 35.24 -29.32 -26.49
C ALA A 35 35.64 -29.55 -27.96
N SER A 36 36.86 -30.05 -28.17
CA SER A 36 37.22 -30.83 -29.35
C SER A 36 38.23 -31.90 -28.97
N GLU A 37 37.87 -33.12 -29.33
CA GLU A 37 38.61 -34.36 -29.19
C GLU A 37 39.73 -34.44 -30.24
N GLU A 38 40.93 -34.87 -29.83
CA GLU A 38 41.72 -35.91 -30.50
C GLU A 38 43.09 -36.05 -29.83
N SER A 39 43.48 -37.28 -29.47
CA SER A 39 44.87 -37.75 -29.54
C SER A 39 44.93 -39.26 -29.30
N GLN A 40 45.28 -40.01 -30.35
CA GLN A 40 45.76 -41.39 -30.25
C GLN A 40 47.24 -41.39 -29.86
N GLN A 41 47.67 -42.32 -29.00
CA GLN A 41 48.97 -42.97 -29.15
C GLN A 41 48.99 -44.37 -28.49
N LYS A 42 49.69 -45.27 -29.18
CA LYS A 42 49.72 -46.74 -28.99
C LYS A 42 50.71 -47.20 -27.89
N THR A 43 50.25 -48.24 -27.17
CA THR A 43 50.92 -49.49 -26.72
C THR A 43 52.23 -49.48 -25.91
N SER A 44 52.18 -50.08 -24.71
CA SER A 44 52.79 -51.39 -24.32
C SER A 44 52.85 -51.51 -22.78
N SER A 45 52.05 -52.38 -22.16
CA SER A 45 52.45 -53.66 -21.50
C SER A 45 53.62 -53.49 -20.50
N GLU A 46 53.44 -53.64 -19.18
CA GLU A 46 53.33 -54.92 -18.45
C GLU A 46 53.19 -54.67 -16.93
N LYS A 47 52.90 -55.76 -16.18
CA LYS A 47 52.93 -55.96 -14.72
C LYS A 47 51.64 -55.73 -13.93
N SER A 48 50.77 -56.72 -14.11
CA SER A 48 50.16 -57.49 -13.02
C SER A 48 51.03 -57.58 -11.76
N GLU A 49 50.64 -56.86 -10.71
CA GLU A 49 50.81 -57.24 -9.28
C GLU A 49 50.22 -56.19 -8.30
N SER A 50 49.82 -54.99 -8.76
CA SER A 50 49.19 -53.95 -7.92
C SER A 50 47.65 -53.88 -8.00
N LYS A 51 46.99 -54.93 -8.52
CA LYS A 51 45.53 -54.89 -8.72
C LYS A 51 44.71 -54.95 -7.42
N GLU A 52 45.26 -55.50 -6.34
CA GLU A 52 44.56 -55.61 -5.04
C GLU A 52 44.64 -54.30 -4.23
N ASP A 53 45.83 -53.67 -4.14
CA ASP A 53 46.00 -52.39 -3.42
C ASP A 53 45.32 -51.21 -4.12
N ASP A 54 45.33 -51.19 -5.45
CA ASP A 54 44.68 -50.16 -6.25
C ASP A 54 43.14 -50.33 -6.23
N ALA A 55 42.64 -51.57 -6.13
CA ALA A 55 41.22 -51.85 -5.89
C ALA A 55 40.78 -51.44 -4.48
N ALA A 56 41.62 -51.66 -3.47
CA ALA A 56 41.37 -51.23 -2.09
C ALA A 56 41.41 -49.69 -1.95
N ALA A 57 42.36 -49.01 -2.61
CA ALA A 57 42.44 -47.55 -2.67
C ALA A 57 41.23 -46.94 -3.39
N LYS A 58 40.82 -47.51 -4.54
CA LYS A 58 39.58 -47.12 -5.25
C LYS A 58 38.33 -47.39 -4.41
N ALA A 59 38.31 -48.46 -3.60
CA ALA A 59 37.21 -48.73 -2.67
C ALA A 59 37.15 -47.68 -1.54
N ARG A 60 38.29 -47.25 -1.00
CA ARG A 60 38.37 -46.16 -0.01
C ARG A 60 37.92 -44.83 -0.59
N GLN A 61 38.36 -44.47 -1.80
CA GLN A 61 37.89 -43.27 -2.51
C GLN A 61 36.38 -43.29 -2.78
N ARG A 62 35.82 -44.46 -3.15
CA ARG A 62 34.36 -44.63 -3.28
C ARG A 62 33.64 -44.45 -1.94
N GLN A 63 34.18 -44.98 -0.85
CA GLN A 63 33.63 -44.80 0.50
C GLN A 63 33.71 -43.35 0.97
N GLU A 64 34.82 -42.65 0.71
CA GLU A 64 34.98 -41.22 1.01
C GLU A 64 34.02 -40.35 0.20
N ARG A 65 33.89 -40.63 -1.10
CA ARG A 65 32.89 -39.95 -1.95
C ARG A 65 31.47 -40.21 -1.48
N PHE A 66 31.16 -41.42 -1.02
CA PHE A 66 29.86 -41.76 -0.46
C PHE A 66 29.61 -41.06 0.87
N LYS A 67 30.61 -40.99 1.76
CA LYS A 67 30.54 -40.23 3.01
C LYS A 67 30.36 -38.73 2.75
N ALA A 68 31.06 -38.18 1.76
CA ALA A 68 30.90 -36.79 1.32
C ALA A 68 29.50 -36.53 0.75
N LEU A 69 28.96 -37.47 -0.04
CA LEU A 69 27.59 -37.40 -0.56
C LEU A 69 26.56 -37.44 0.58
N GLN A 70 26.75 -38.32 1.57
CA GLN A 70 25.89 -38.40 2.76
C GLN A 70 25.95 -37.12 3.59
N ALA A 71 27.14 -36.55 3.81
CA ALA A 71 27.29 -35.28 4.52
C ALA A 71 26.60 -34.13 3.76
N ARG A 72 26.73 -34.10 2.42
CA ARG A 72 26.02 -33.13 1.58
C ARG A 72 24.50 -33.30 1.65
N ALA A 73 24.01 -34.54 1.65
CA ALA A 73 22.59 -34.83 1.79
C ALA A 73 22.03 -34.41 3.16
N LYS A 74 22.79 -34.65 4.25
CA LYS A 74 22.43 -34.20 5.61
C LYS A 74 22.39 -32.68 5.70
N ASN A 75 23.43 -31.99 5.22
CA ASN A 75 23.48 -30.53 5.20
C ASN A 75 22.35 -29.92 4.36
N ALA A 76 21.99 -30.54 3.22
CA ALA A 76 20.86 -30.10 2.41
C ALA A 76 19.53 -30.28 3.15
N ALA A 77 19.32 -31.41 3.82
CA ALA A 77 18.12 -31.66 4.62
C ALA A 77 17.99 -30.65 5.78
N GLU A 78 19.08 -30.36 6.49
CA GLU A 78 19.10 -29.37 7.57
C GLU A 78 18.82 -27.95 7.07
N ARG A 79 19.38 -27.55 5.93
CA ARG A 79 19.11 -26.25 5.30
C ARG A 79 17.65 -26.15 4.87
N ASN A 80 17.11 -27.18 4.22
CA ASN A 80 15.71 -27.20 3.81
C ASN A 80 14.76 -27.12 5.02
N LEU A 81 15.06 -27.83 6.12
CA LEU A 81 14.29 -27.74 7.36
C LEU A 81 14.37 -26.35 7.98
N LYS A 82 15.56 -25.75 7.99
CA LYS A 82 15.75 -24.39 8.50
C LYS A 82 15.04 -23.34 7.65
N GLU A 83 15.07 -23.48 6.33
CA GLU A 83 14.42 -22.58 5.39
C GLU A 83 12.90 -22.69 5.47
N THR A 84 12.35 -23.90 5.53
CA THR A 84 10.91 -24.12 5.75
C THR A 84 10.45 -23.59 7.11
N ALA A 85 11.24 -23.79 8.18
CA ALA A 85 10.97 -23.18 9.48
C ALA A 85 11.05 -21.65 9.44
N ALA A 86 11.99 -21.06 8.72
CA ALA A 86 12.09 -19.60 8.56
C ALA A 86 10.95 -19.03 7.71
N GLU A 87 10.51 -19.73 6.66
CA GLU A 87 9.37 -19.35 5.83
C GLU A 87 8.07 -19.38 6.62
N THR A 88 7.82 -20.46 7.37
CA THR A 88 6.65 -20.55 8.26
C THR A 88 6.66 -19.45 9.32
N GLN A 89 7.82 -19.11 9.88
CA GLN A 89 7.95 -17.96 10.79
C GLN A 89 7.67 -16.62 10.11
N ARG A 90 8.19 -16.39 8.90
CA ARG A 90 7.93 -15.16 8.12
C ARG A 90 6.44 -15.00 7.77
N LEU A 91 5.78 -16.09 7.40
CA LEU A 91 4.35 -16.11 7.13
C LEU A 91 3.51 -15.92 8.40
N ALA A 92 3.98 -16.43 9.54
CA ALA A 92 3.32 -16.27 10.83
C ALA A 92 3.51 -14.87 11.44
N THR A 93 4.60 -14.17 11.14
CA THR A 93 4.83 -12.81 11.62
C THR A 93 3.98 -11.81 10.85
N ASP A 94 2.97 -11.24 11.52
CA ASP A 94 2.19 -10.14 10.98
C ASP A 94 3.07 -8.87 10.83
N PRO A 95 3.20 -8.28 9.63
CA PRO A 95 3.95 -7.05 9.42
C PRO A 95 3.45 -5.86 10.27
N ALA A 96 2.16 -5.82 10.62
CA ALA A 96 1.61 -4.78 11.49
C ALA A 96 2.11 -4.91 12.94
N LEU A 97 2.28 -6.14 13.43
CA LEU A 97 2.87 -6.40 14.75
C LEU A 97 4.34 -6.00 14.79
N LEU A 98 5.11 -6.32 13.74
CA LEU A 98 6.52 -5.91 13.62
C LEU A 98 6.65 -4.37 13.65
N SER A 99 5.81 -3.65 12.91
CA SER A 99 5.74 -2.18 12.97
C SER A 99 5.40 -1.66 14.37
N SER A 100 4.50 -2.33 15.09
CA SER A 100 4.15 -1.93 16.46
C SER A 100 5.30 -2.15 17.44
N LEU A 101 6.03 -3.26 17.31
CA LEU A 101 7.18 -3.60 18.13
C LEU A 101 8.36 -2.66 17.86
N SER A 102 8.63 -2.34 16.59
CA SER A 102 9.69 -1.39 16.24
C SER A 102 9.40 0.01 16.78
N ARG A 103 8.15 0.48 16.73
CA ARG A 103 7.73 1.72 17.39
C ARG A 103 7.97 1.67 18.89
N LYS A 104 7.53 0.61 19.57
CA LYS A 104 7.73 0.43 21.02
C LYS A 104 9.21 0.41 21.39
N HIS A 105 10.03 -0.29 20.60
CA HIS A 105 11.48 -0.32 20.78
C HIS A 105 12.10 1.08 20.62
N ALA A 106 11.71 1.83 19.58
CA ALA A 106 12.19 3.20 19.37
C ALA A 106 11.78 4.14 20.53
N PHE A 107 10.56 4.01 21.06
CA PHE A 107 10.15 4.76 22.24
C PHE A 107 10.94 4.37 23.48
N ALA A 108 11.17 3.07 23.70
CA ALA A 108 11.94 2.57 24.83
C ALA A 108 13.41 3.05 24.76
N SER A 109 14.05 2.97 23.59
CA SER A 109 15.42 3.44 23.40
C SER A 109 15.53 4.96 23.57
N HIS A 110 14.55 5.72 23.10
CA HIS A 110 14.50 7.17 23.32
C HIS A 110 14.34 7.53 24.81
N ASN A 111 13.47 6.82 25.52
CA ASN A 111 13.26 7.05 26.96
C ASN A 111 14.48 6.66 27.79
N LEU A 112 15.16 5.56 27.42
CA LEU A 112 16.42 5.15 28.03
C LEU A 112 17.50 6.22 27.78
N LEU A 113 17.70 6.64 26.53
CA LEU A 113 18.65 7.70 26.18
C LEU A 113 18.39 8.99 26.98
N LYS A 114 17.12 9.40 27.11
CA LYS A 114 16.73 10.54 27.92
C LYS A 114 17.14 10.37 29.39
N ALA A 115 16.83 9.22 29.99
CA ALA A 115 17.18 8.92 31.38
C ALA A 115 18.70 8.90 31.62
N ASP A 116 19.48 8.32 30.69
CA ASP A 116 20.94 8.29 30.78
C ASP A 116 21.55 9.70 30.67
N THR A 117 21.03 10.55 29.77
CA THR A 117 21.49 11.94 29.66
C THR A 117 21.15 12.78 30.88
N GLU A 118 19.95 12.60 31.45
CA GLU A 118 19.54 13.29 32.68
C GLU A 118 20.36 12.80 33.89
N ALA A 119 20.68 11.51 33.97
CA ALA A 119 21.54 10.93 35.00
C ALA A 119 22.99 11.44 34.89
N ALA A 120 23.47 11.71 33.67
CA ALA A 120 24.76 12.36 33.41
C ALA A 120 24.75 13.87 33.74
N GLY A 121 23.59 14.47 34.04
CA GLY A 121 23.43 15.89 34.33
C GLY A 121 23.37 16.80 33.09
N GLU A 122 23.17 16.23 31.89
CA GLU A 122 23.00 16.98 30.64
C GLU A 122 21.52 17.22 30.31
N ASP A 123 21.18 18.38 29.75
CA ASP A 123 19.83 18.68 29.24
C ASP A 123 19.57 17.92 27.92
N PHE A 124 18.78 16.85 27.96
CA PHE A 124 18.42 16.04 26.78
C PHE A 124 17.85 16.87 25.62
N GLU A 125 16.92 17.77 25.92
CA GLU A 125 16.24 18.57 24.89
C GLU A 125 17.18 19.57 24.22
N ARG A 126 18.18 20.08 24.98
CA ARG A 126 19.22 20.95 24.45
C ARG A 126 20.12 20.18 23.49
N LYS A 127 20.61 19.00 23.88
CA LYS A 127 21.43 18.13 23.01
C LYS A 127 20.70 17.76 21.73
N ARG A 128 19.43 17.37 21.83
CA ARG A 128 18.58 17.08 20.67
C ARG A 128 18.37 18.29 19.75
N ALA A 129 18.23 19.49 20.31
CA ALA A 129 18.05 20.70 19.52
C ALA A 129 19.27 21.05 18.67
N TRP A 130 20.47 20.62 19.08
CA TRP A 130 21.70 20.82 18.31
C TRP A 130 21.75 19.93 17.06
N ASP A 131 21.20 18.73 17.15
CA ASP A 131 21.14 17.79 16.03
C ASP A 131 19.99 18.11 15.04
N TRP A 132 19.16 19.11 15.32
CA TRP A 132 18.03 19.45 14.46
C TRP A 132 18.51 20.13 13.17
N THR A 133 18.38 19.42 12.05
CA THR A 133 18.73 19.96 10.74
C THR A 133 17.67 20.94 10.20
N VAL A 134 18.09 21.91 9.39
CA VAL A 134 17.16 22.88 8.76
C VAL A 134 16.04 22.17 7.99
N ASP A 135 16.38 21.13 7.23
CA ASP A 135 15.42 20.34 6.45
C ASP A 135 14.35 19.64 7.32
N GLU A 136 14.74 19.15 8.50
CA GLU A 136 13.81 18.53 9.44
C GLU A 136 12.88 19.56 10.08
N SER A 137 13.39 20.76 10.39
CA SER A 137 12.59 21.86 10.90
C SER A 137 11.55 22.28 9.86
N GLU A 138 11.95 22.49 8.60
CA GLU A 138 11.02 22.84 7.54
C GLU A 138 9.96 21.76 7.30
N LYS A 139 10.34 20.48 7.33
CA LYS A 139 9.37 19.37 7.21
C LYS A 139 8.38 19.35 8.38
N TRP A 140 8.86 19.65 9.59
CA TRP A 140 8.02 19.75 10.78
C TRP A 140 7.05 20.93 10.66
N ASP A 141 7.52 22.11 10.26
CA ASP A 141 6.71 23.31 10.09
C ASP A 141 5.67 23.11 9.00
N ARG A 142 6.05 22.55 7.84
CA ARG A 142 5.10 22.17 6.77
C ARG A 142 4.04 21.19 7.27
N ARG A 143 4.38 20.27 8.19
CA ARG A 143 3.41 19.32 8.78
C ARG A 143 2.47 20.03 9.75
N MET A 144 3.00 20.90 10.60
CA MET A 144 2.21 21.67 11.57
C MET A 144 1.27 22.66 10.87
N GLU A 145 1.77 23.34 9.85
CA GLU A 145 0.98 24.23 9.00
C GLU A 145 -0.14 23.48 8.28
N LYS A 146 0.14 22.31 7.70
CA LYS A 146 -0.91 21.45 7.11
C LYS A 146 -1.97 21.07 8.14
N LYS A 147 -1.57 20.70 9.36
CA LYS A 147 -2.51 20.39 10.45
C LYS A 147 -3.35 21.60 10.84
N GLN A 148 -2.74 22.79 10.93
CA GLN A 148 -3.45 24.03 11.25
C GLN A 148 -4.46 24.38 10.16
N ARG A 149 -4.03 24.39 8.88
CA ARG A 149 -4.92 24.57 7.72
C ARG A 149 -6.10 23.60 7.76
N HIS A 150 -5.86 22.33 8.10
CA HIS A 150 -6.93 21.34 8.23
C HIS A 150 -7.90 21.62 9.39
N ARG A 151 -7.45 22.20 10.51
CA ARG A 151 -8.32 22.61 11.62
C ARG A 151 -9.19 23.79 11.22
N ASP A 152 -8.59 24.78 10.57
CA ASP A 152 -9.29 25.98 10.09
C ASP A 152 -10.32 25.61 9.01
N ASP A 153 -10.00 24.61 8.18
CA ASP A 153 -10.87 24.06 7.15
C ASP A 153 -12.05 23.21 7.68
N VAL A 154 -12.18 22.96 8.98
CA VAL A 154 -13.33 22.18 9.51
C VAL A 154 -14.63 22.97 9.46
N ALA A 155 -14.58 24.28 9.69
CA ALA A 155 -15.76 25.12 9.72
C ALA A 155 -16.35 25.30 8.31
N PHE A 156 -17.69 25.29 8.23
CA PHE A 156 -18.38 25.65 6.99
C PHE A 156 -18.19 27.14 6.71
N GLN A 157 -17.70 27.47 5.53
CA GLN A 157 -17.50 28.85 5.05
C GLN A 157 -18.41 29.13 3.86
N ASP A 158 -18.23 28.36 2.77
CA ASP A 158 -18.99 28.51 1.53
C ASP A 158 -19.28 27.13 0.89
N TYR A 159 -20.38 27.06 0.12
CA TYR A 159 -20.80 25.89 -0.63
C TYR A 159 -19.78 25.48 -1.70
N THR A 160 -19.09 26.44 -2.35
CA THR A 160 -18.08 26.11 -3.37
C THR A 160 -16.88 25.39 -2.74
N GLN A 161 -16.47 25.83 -1.55
CA GLN A 161 -15.36 25.23 -0.81
C GLN A 161 -15.72 23.84 -0.29
N ASP A 162 -16.95 23.65 0.22
CA ASP A 162 -17.42 22.33 0.65
C ASP A 162 -17.53 21.36 -0.53
N ALA A 163 -18.09 21.81 -1.67
CA ALA A 163 -18.13 21.04 -2.90
C ALA A 163 -16.71 20.61 -3.36
N ARG A 164 -15.74 21.53 -3.32
CA ARG A 164 -14.33 21.21 -3.61
C ARG A 164 -13.75 20.20 -2.63
N LYS A 165 -14.07 20.27 -1.33
CA LYS A 165 -13.60 19.30 -0.31
C LYS A 165 -14.17 17.91 -0.58
N VAL A 166 -15.47 17.84 -0.89
CA VAL A 166 -16.14 16.59 -1.26
C VAL A 166 -15.53 16.01 -2.55
N TYR A 167 -15.36 16.83 -3.58
CA TYR A 167 -14.74 16.42 -4.85
C TYR A 167 -13.32 15.87 -4.66
N LYS A 168 -12.46 16.58 -3.93
CA LYS A 168 -11.09 16.11 -3.64
C LYS A 168 -11.08 14.80 -2.85
N ARG A 169 -12.05 14.59 -1.96
CA ARG A 169 -12.19 13.33 -1.22
C ARG A 169 -12.62 12.20 -2.16
N GLN A 170 -13.57 12.45 -3.05
CA GLN A 170 -14.01 11.47 -4.07
C GLN A 170 -12.84 11.12 -4.98
N LEU A 171 -12.09 12.10 -5.50
CA LEU A 171 -10.93 11.87 -6.36
C LEU A 171 -9.86 10.99 -5.69
N ARG A 172 -9.63 11.15 -4.38
CA ARG A 172 -8.71 10.28 -3.62
C ARG A 172 -9.22 8.84 -3.42
N GLN A 173 -10.53 8.63 -3.52
CA GLN A 173 -11.18 7.33 -3.36
C GLN A 173 -11.33 6.60 -4.70
N MET A 174 -11.32 7.33 -5.82
CA MET A 174 -11.35 6.74 -7.15
C MET A 174 -10.08 5.91 -7.39
N GLN A 175 -10.27 4.70 -7.90
CA GLN A 175 -9.19 3.81 -8.34
C GLN A 175 -9.31 3.64 -9.86
N PRO A 176 -8.47 4.35 -10.65
CA PRO A 176 -8.46 4.20 -12.10
C PRO A 176 -7.94 2.82 -12.53
N ASP A 177 -8.58 2.24 -13.54
CA ASP A 177 -8.11 1.01 -14.20
C ASP A 177 -7.19 1.40 -15.36
N MET A 178 -5.88 1.23 -15.13
CA MET A 178 -4.85 1.63 -16.11
C MET A 178 -4.83 0.72 -17.33
N GLU A 179 -5.13 -0.58 -17.17
CA GLU A 179 -5.13 -1.54 -18.27
C GLU A 179 -6.31 -1.32 -19.22
N ALA A 180 -7.50 -1.04 -18.68
CA ALA A 180 -8.65 -0.66 -19.49
C ALA A 180 -8.37 0.62 -20.28
N TYR A 181 -7.76 1.62 -19.64
CA TYR A 181 -7.38 2.86 -20.29
C TYR A 181 -6.37 2.65 -21.42
N GLU A 182 -5.35 1.81 -21.23
CA GLU A 182 -4.36 1.49 -22.27
C GLU A 182 -4.99 0.76 -23.46
N ARG A 183 -5.91 -0.18 -23.21
CA ARG A 183 -6.66 -0.86 -24.28
C ARG A 183 -7.54 0.10 -25.08
N GLU A 184 -8.26 0.99 -24.41
CA GLU A 184 -9.09 2.02 -25.06
C GLU A 184 -8.21 3.01 -25.86
N LYS A 185 -7.05 3.38 -25.31
CA LYS A 185 -6.07 4.22 -25.99
C LYS A 185 -5.54 3.59 -27.28
N LEU A 186 -5.12 2.33 -27.22
CA LEU A 186 -4.63 1.61 -28.40
C LEU A 186 -5.73 1.46 -29.45
N ALA A 187 -6.95 1.12 -29.05
CA ALA A 187 -8.08 1.01 -29.98
C ALA A 187 -8.45 2.35 -30.64
N ALA A 188 -8.33 3.46 -29.92
CA ALA A 188 -8.55 4.79 -30.48
C ALA A 188 -7.44 5.20 -31.46
N ILE A 189 -6.18 4.87 -31.15
CA ILE A 189 -5.04 5.08 -32.05
C ILE A 189 -5.20 4.22 -33.32
N GLU A 190 -5.61 2.96 -33.20
CA GLU A 190 -5.84 2.07 -34.33
C GLU A 190 -6.96 2.59 -35.24
N LYS A 191 -8.06 3.11 -34.66
CA LYS A 191 -9.13 3.77 -35.43
C LYS A 191 -8.63 5.02 -36.15
N ALA A 192 -7.84 5.86 -35.47
CA ALA A 192 -7.25 7.05 -36.09
C ALA A 192 -6.28 6.67 -37.23
N ALA A 193 -5.51 5.59 -37.08
CA ALA A 193 -4.65 5.05 -38.12
C ALA A 193 -5.45 4.53 -39.32
N ALA A 194 -6.53 3.78 -39.06
CA ALA A 194 -7.41 3.27 -40.11
C ALA A 194 -8.12 4.38 -40.89
N ASN A 195 -8.48 5.48 -40.22
CA ASN A 195 -9.09 6.64 -40.84
C ASN A 195 -8.07 7.53 -41.58
N GLY A 196 -6.76 7.31 -41.39
CA GLY A 196 -5.71 8.14 -41.97
C GLY A 196 -5.55 9.51 -41.29
N ASP A 197 -6.05 9.65 -40.06
CA ASP A 197 -6.12 10.90 -39.31
C ASP A 197 -4.87 11.19 -38.44
N LEU A 198 -3.89 10.27 -38.46
CA LEU A 198 -2.61 10.44 -37.77
C LEU A 198 -1.66 11.26 -38.64
N GLU A 199 -1.41 12.51 -38.23
CA GLU A 199 -0.39 13.35 -38.86
C GLU A 199 0.96 13.05 -38.21
N ILE A 200 1.94 12.65 -39.02
CA ILE A 200 3.30 12.44 -38.54
C ILE A 200 3.99 13.81 -38.53
N VAL A 201 4.19 14.36 -37.34
CA VAL A 201 4.87 15.64 -37.15
C VAL A 201 6.32 15.36 -36.75
N GLU A 202 7.26 15.83 -37.56
CA GLU A 202 8.69 15.87 -37.21
C GLU A 202 8.89 16.97 -36.17
N THR A 203 9.28 16.60 -34.94
CA THR A 203 9.72 17.60 -33.96
C THR A 203 11.09 18.17 -34.33
N ASN A 204 11.44 19.34 -33.78
CA ASN A 204 12.73 20.01 -34.03
C ASN A 204 13.97 19.15 -33.68
N ASP A 205 13.78 18.07 -32.92
CA ASP A 205 14.80 17.11 -32.52
C ASP A 205 14.90 15.89 -33.48
N GLY A 206 14.09 15.86 -34.55
CA GLY A 206 14.09 14.78 -35.55
C GLY A 206 13.31 13.53 -35.15
N GLU A 207 12.51 13.59 -34.07
CA GLU A 207 11.63 12.49 -33.66
C GLU A 207 10.25 12.60 -34.36
N MET A 208 9.83 11.53 -35.01
CA MET A 208 8.53 11.42 -35.68
C MET A 208 7.44 11.09 -34.65
N ILE A 209 6.60 12.08 -34.31
CA ILE A 209 5.48 11.88 -33.38
C ILE A 209 4.18 11.84 -34.17
N ALA A 210 3.43 10.74 -34.05
CA ALA A 210 2.09 10.64 -34.60
C ALA A 210 1.11 11.43 -33.73
N VAL A 211 0.66 12.58 -34.23
CA VAL A 211 -0.29 13.47 -33.56
C VAL A 211 -1.67 13.28 -34.19
N ASP A 212 -2.66 12.97 -33.36
CA ASP A 212 -4.06 12.87 -33.75
C ASP A 212 -4.64 14.28 -33.93
N LYS A 213 -4.86 14.69 -35.18
CA LYS A 213 -5.32 16.05 -35.54
C LYS A 213 -6.81 16.26 -35.25
N ASN A 214 -7.59 15.19 -35.34
CA ASN A 214 -9.04 15.20 -35.15
C ASN A 214 -9.44 14.98 -33.69
N GLY A 215 -8.46 14.70 -32.79
CA GLY A 215 -8.69 14.52 -31.36
C GLY A 215 -9.63 13.36 -31.05
N THR A 216 -9.52 12.29 -31.83
CA THR A 216 -10.28 11.04 -31.68
C THR A 216 -10.08 10.44 -30.29
N PHE A 217 -8.85 10.46 -29.77
CA PHE A 217 -8.56 10.02 -28.40
C PHE A 217 -8.39 11.18 -27.42
N TYR A 218 -7.57 12.17 -27.79
CA TYR A 218 -7.38 13.39 -27.00
C TYR A 218 -8.33 14.47 -27.52
N SER A 219 -9.56 14.46 -27.01
CA SER A 219 -10.61 15.40 -27.40
C SER A 219 -10.18 16.85 -27.17
N THR A 220 -10.21 17.69 -28.21
CA THR A 220 -10.11 19.15 -28.08
C THR A 220 -11.50 19.77 -27.97
N ALA A 221 -11.59 21.06 -27.64
CA ALA A 221 -12.88 21.75 -27.41
C ALA A 221 -13.85 21.66 -28.60
N ASP A 222 -13.33 21.46 -29.82
CA ASP A 222 -14.11 21.41 -31.06
C ASP A 222 -14.45 19.97 -31.50
N THR A 223 -14.02 18.95 -30.73
CA THR A 223 -14.29 17.53 -31.05
C THR A 223 -15.66 17.07 -30.58
N VAL A 224 -16.38 16.34 -31.45
CA VAL A 224 -17.78 15.90 -31.21
C VAL A 224 -17.87 14.42 -30.79
N GLY A 225 -16.74 13.69 -30.81
CA GLY A 225 -16.67 12.24 -30.57
C GLY A 225 -17.16 11.75 -29.21
N PHE A 226 -17.31 12.65 -28.20
CA PHE A 226 -17.87 12.29 -26.90
C PHE A 226 -19.32 11.78 -26.99
N THR A 227 -20.09 12.21 -28.00
CA THR A 227 -21.50 11.85 -28.15
C THR A 227 -21.75 10.37 -28.45
N GLU A 228 -20.76 9.67 -29.01
CA GLU A 228 -20.86 8.27 -29.40
C GLU A 228 -20.41 7.29 -28.31
N ASN A 229 -19.81 7.80 -27.22
CA ASN A 229 -19.30 6.96 -26.15
C ASN A 229 -20.44 6.33 -25.33
N LYS A 230 -20.55 5.01 -25.42
CA LYS A 230 -21.46 4.20 -24.59
C LYS A 230 -20.64 3.51 -23.50
N PRO A 231 -20.66 4.00 -22.25
CA PRO A 231 -19.88 3.41 -21.18
C PRO A 231 -20.34 1.98 -20.91
N ASP A 232 -19.38 1.12 -20.50
CA ASP A 232 -19.70 -0.23 -20.10
C ASP A 232 -20.64 -0.24 -18.87
N ARG A 233 -21.51 -1.24 -18.81
CA ARG A 233 -22.49 -1.39 -17.75
C ARG A 233 -21.81 -1.51 -16.38
N ALA A 234 -20.68 -2.20 -16.28
CA ALA A 234 -19.93 -2.32 -15.05
C ALA A 234 -19.40 -0.96 -14.57
N GLY A 235 -19.00 -0.07 -15.49
CA GLY A 235 -18.58 1.30 -15.17
C GLY A 235 -19.74 2.14 -14.59
N VAL A 236 -20.93 2.02 -15.17
CA VAL A 236 -22.14 2.69 -14.66
C VAL A 236 -22.53 2.16 -13.28
N ASP A 237 -22.51 0.84 -13.08
CA ASP A 237 -22.88 0.24 -11.80
C ASP A 237 -21.88 0.62 -10.69
N LYS A 238 -20.58 0.75 -10.99
CA LYS A 238 -19.56 1.30 -10.06
C LYS A 238 -19.90 2.74 -9.66
N LEU A 239 -20.21 3.61 -10.63
CA LEU A 239 -20.60 5.00 -10.36
C LEU A 239 -21.84 5.08 -9.44
N VAL A 240 -22.86 4.27 -9.73
CA VAL A 240 -24.10 4.23 -8.91
C VAL A 240 -23.79 3.74 -7.50
N ALA A 241 -22.93 2.74 -7.34
CA ALA A 241 -22.50 2.25 -6.03
C ALA A 241 -21.78 3.35 -5.23
N ASP A 242 -20.89 4.12 -5.88
CA ASP A 242 -20.18 5.22 -5.23
C ASP A 242 -21.12 6.36 -4.81
N LEU A 243 -22.13 6.68 -5.61
CA LEU A 243 -23.16 7.66 -5.26
C LEU A 243 -23.96 7.21 -4.03
N ARG A 244 -24.42 5.95 -4.01
CA ARG A 244 -25.15 5.38 -2.85
C ARG A 244 -24.28 5.39 -1.60
N LYS A 245 -23.02 4.98 -1.70
CA LYS A 245 -22.06 5.02 -0.59
C LYS A 245 -21.86 6.44 -0.06
N ALA A 246 -21.79 7.44 -0.93
CA ALA A 246 -21.68 8.84 -0.52
C ALA A 246 -22.92 9.32 0.26
N GLU A 247 -24.11 8.93 -0.19
CA GLU A 247 -25.37 9.21 0.52
C GLU A 247 -25.45 8.52 1.88
N GLU A 248 -25.09 7.24 1.95
CA GLU A 248 -25.06 6.46 3.19
C GLU A 248 -24.13 7.10 4.23
N VAL A 249 -22.93 7.51 3.82
CA VAL A 249 -21.99 8.22 4.71
C VAL A 249 -22.59 9.54 5.21
N ARG A 250 -23.27 10.29 4.34
CA ARG A 250 -23.94 11.55 4.72
C ARG A 250 -25.08 11.30 5.72
N LEU A 251 -25.90 10.28 5.47
CA LEU A 251 -27.02 9.90 6.34
C LEU A 251 -26.53 9.38 7.70
N LYS A 252 -25.50 8.54 7.70
CA LYS A 252 -24.85 8.03 8.92
C LYS A 252 -24.33 9.18 9.79
N LYS A 253 -23.57 10.12 9.22
CA LYS A 253 -23.09 11.31 9.94
C LYS A 253 -24.21 12.22 10.44
N ARG A 254 -25.35 12.27 9.75
CA ARG A 254 -26.53 13.02 10.21
C ARG A 254 -27.19 12.32 11.41
N ARG A 255 -27.29 10.99 11.37
CA ARG A 255 -27.82 10.16 12.46
C ARG A 255 -26.93 10.23 13.70
N GLU A 256 -25.62 10.11 13.55
CA GLU A 256 -24.65 10.24 14.66
C GLU A 256 -24.78 11.60 15.35
N ARG A 257 -24.93 12.70 14.59
CA ARG A 257 -25.18 14.04 15.16
C ARG A 257 -26.52 14.21 15.87
N ARG A 258 -27.49 13.32 15.60
CA ARG A 258 -28.78 13.32 16.30
C ARG A 258 -28.70 12.63 17.67
N GLY A 259 -27.62 11.88 17.92
CA GLY A 259 -27.37 11.02 19.08
C GLY A 259 -28.28 11.22 20.29
N ASP A 260 -28.92 10.13 20.72
CA ASP A 260 -29.72 10.05 21.94
C ASP A 260 -28.81 9.88 23.17
N GLU A 261 -27.86 10.79 23.38
CA GLU A 261 -27.37 10.97 24.74
C GLU A 261 -28.55 11.44 25.59
N GLU A 262 -28.66 10.96 26.83
CA GLU A 262 -29.68 11.35 27.81
C GLU A 262 -29.14 12.51 28.69
N PRO A 263 -29.04 13.76 28.19
CA PRO A 263 -29.01 14.89 29.10
C PRO A 263 -30.41 15.06 29.70
N ASP A 264 -30.48 15.81 30.79
CA ASP A 264 -31.76 16.17 31.39
C ASP A 264 -32.75 16.70 30.34
N VAL A 265 -33.92 16.07 30.31
CA VAL A 265 -34.94 16.33 29.29
C VAL A 265 -35.58 17.68 29.56
N THR A 266 -35.04 18.73 28.92
CA THR A 266 -35.53 20.12 29.00
C THR A 266 -36.64 20.44 27.97
N TYR A 267 -37.18 19.43 27.28
CA TYR A 267 -38.11 19.62 26.17
C TYR A 267 -39.32 18.69 26.25
N ILE A 268 -40.47 19.17 25.76
CA ILE A 268 -41.73 18.41 25.72
C ILE A 268 -41.94 17.72 24.36
N ASN A 269 -41.44 18.30 23.27
CA ASN A 269 -41.57 17.75 21.91
C ASN A 269 -40.26 17.88 21.10
N GLU A 270 -40.15 17.17 19.97
CA GLU A 270 -38.94 17.18 19.13
C GLU A 270 -38.62 18.56 18.53
N LYS A 271 -39.66 19.35 18.20
CA LYS A 271 -39.46 20.73 17.68
C LYS A 271 -38.90 21.65 18.77
N ASN A 272 -39.33 21.47 20.02
CA ASN A 272 -38.86 22.17 21.20
C ASN A 272 -37.42 21.73 21.51
N LYS A 273 -37.09 20.43 21.38
CA LYS A 273 -35.69 19.95 21.45
C LYS A 273 -34.80 20.71 20.47
N GLN A 274 -35.19 20.79 19.19
CA GLN A 274 -34.43 21.49 18.16
C GLN A 274 -34.33 23.00 18.43
N PHE A 275 -35.40 23.61 18.95
CA PHE A 275 -35.40 25.02 19.32
C PHE A 275 -34.48 25.30 20.53
N ASN A 276 -34.57 24.50 21.58
CA ASN A 276 -33.68 24.58 22.76
C ASN A 276 -32.23 24.32 22.36
N GLN A 277 -31.95 23.38 21.46
CA GLN A 277 -30.60 23.18 20.90
C GLN A 277 -30.12 24.40 20.11
N LYS A 278 -31.00 25.09 19.37
CA LYS A 278 -30.67 26.34 18.69
C LYS A 278 -30.33 27.42 19.71
N LEU A 279 -31.17 27.61 20.73
CA LEU A 279 -30.91 28.58 21.81
C LEU A 279 -29.59 28.26 22.54
N ALA A 280 -29.35 27.00 22.84
CA ALA A 280 -28.12 26.54 23.48
C ALA A 280 -26.88 26.95 22.70
N ARG A 281 -26.88 26.83 21.36
CA ARG A 281 -25.74 27.23 20.52
C ARG A 281 -25.43 28.73 20.58
N PHE A 282 -26.44 29.59 20.70
CA PHE A 282 -26.26 31.05 20.68
C PHE A 282 -26.07 31.64 22.08
N TYR A 283 -26.85 31.18 23.06
CA TYR A 283 -26.96 31.83 24.37
C TYR A 283 -26.18 31.15 25.47
N ASN A 284 -25.85 29.85 25.37
CA ASN A 284 -25.13 29.17 26.46
C ASN A 284 -23.80 29.84 26.81
N LYS A 285 -23.11 30.44 25.83
CA LYS A 285 -21.87 31.20 26.07
C LYS A 285 -22.06 32.37 27.03
N TYR A 286 -23.24 32.99 27.04
CA TYR A 286 -23.57 34.16 27.84
C TYR A 286 -24.39 33.83 29.09
N THR A 287 -25.01 32.64 29.14
CA THR A 287 -25.88 32.22 30.25
C THR A 287 -25.26 31.12 31.12
N THR A 288 -23.94 30.90 31.04
CA THR A 288 -23.23 29.92 31.88
C THR A 288 -23.41 30.21 33.35
N GLU A 289 -23.18 31.45 33.79
CA GLU A 289 -23.30 31.84 35.20
C GLU A 289 -24.72 31.61 35.73
N ILE A 290 -25.73 31.95 34.93
CA ILE A 290 -27.14 31.75 35.26
C ILE A 290 -27.44 30.25 35.39
N ARG A 291 -26.98 29.43 34.43
CA ARG A 291 -27.16 27.97 34.47
C ARG A 291 -26.50 27.38 35.71
N ASP A 292 -25.24 27.73 35.97
CA ASP A 292 -24.50 27.20 37.11
C ASP A 292 -25.13 27.63 38.44
N SER A 293 -25.67 28.85 38.52
CA SER A 293 -26.42 29.29 39.71
C SER A 293 -27.73 28.53 39.89
N PHE A 294 -28.43 28.16 38.81
CA PHE A 294 -29.59 27.25 38.91
C PHE A 294 -29.18 25.86 39.40
N GLU A 295 -28.08 25.32 38.89
CA GLU A 295 -27.55 24.01 39.31
C GLU A 295 -27.04 24.03 40.77
N ARG A 296 -26.54 25.18 41.24
CA ARG A 296 -26.15 25.41 42.65
C ARG A 296 -27.30 25.81 43.59
N GLY A 297 -28.55 25.82 43.12
CA GLY A 297 -29.71 26.09 43.98
C GLY A 297 -30.05 27.57 44.17
N THR A 298 -29.85 28.40 43.15
CA THR A 298 -30.20 29.84 43.09
C THR A 298 -29.51 30.73 44.12
N MET A 299 -28.42 30.25 44.72
CA MET A 299 -27.54 31.09 45.55
C MET A 299 -26.72 32.01 44.62
N ILE A 300 -26.90 33.32 44.79
CA ILE A 300 -26.09 34.39 44.17
C ILE A 300 -24.69 34.40 44.78
#